data_AF-A0A933M2L0-F1
#
_entry.id   AF-A0A933M2L0-F1
#
_cell.length_a   1.000
_cell.length_b   1.000
_cell.length_c   1.000
_cell.angle_alpha   90.00
_cell.angle_beta   90.00
_cell.angle_gamma   90.00
#
_symmetry.space_group_name_H-M   'P 1'
#
loop_
_entity.id
_entity.type
_entity.pdbx_description
1 polymer ?
#
loop_
_entity_poly.entity_id
_entity_poly.type
_entity_poly.pdbx_seq_one_letter_code
_entity_poly.pdbx_strand_id
1 'polypeptide(L)'
;MKKTVLSMVFFAGITGISFAQNTSIGTAALRPEQRASGSSSAGGSVPLPQVSEAMPTTNLCIYKLKGTVEVQSAGRQDWIKTSKPSTLNEGDIVRTGKKSFCEILMKDGTYARIDENSTLKIDSAKISSEERNFSFNALFGKLMFMVSKFKTNNSKFQVRTPAAVCAVRGTEFAIIVSSDAVNAGVFEGKLAVGTETEEKELNPDTEALVKSGREIAVAARLSMLMKKEKQRCMKLRAYVEKTRERLANRQDYIDSYLNLVFLNMNY
;
A
#
# COMPACT_ATOMS: atom_id res chain seq x y z
N MET A 1 47.76 -10.03 -12.38
CA MET A 1 47.56 -8.78 -11.61
C MET A 1 46.18 -8.84 -10.98
N LYS A 2 46.11 -9.02 -9.66
CA LYS A 2 44.86 -9.16 -8.89
C LYS A 2 44.30 -7.77 -8.60
N LYS A 3 43.02 -7.52 -8.87
CA LYS A 3 42.27 -6.40 -8.31
C LYS A 3 40.92 -6.91 -7.79
N THR A 4 40.90 -7.10 -6.48
CA THR A 4 39.73 -7.26 -5.62
C THR A 4 39.11 -5.88 -5.40
N VAL A 5 37.80 -5.73 -5.60
CA VAL A 5 37.05 -4.62 -4.99
C VAL A 5 35.75 -5.16 -4.41
N LEU A 6 35.51 -4.69 -3.20
CA LEU A 6 34.73 -5.22 -2.10
C LEU A 6 33.28 -4.69 -2.18
N SER A 7 32.30 -5.58 -2.08
CA SER A 7 30.87 -5.23 -1.92
C SER A 7 30.60 -4.86 -0.46
N MET A 8 29.98 -3.71 -0.23
CA MET A 8 29.73 -3.11 1.07
C MET A 8 28.28 -3.40 1.48
N VAL A 9 28.10 -4.32 2.42
CA VAL A 9 26.80 -4.68 3.04
C VAL A 9 26.64 -3.87 4.32
N PHE A 10 25.60 -3.05 4.42
CA PHE A 10 25.20 -2.38 5.67
C PHE A 10 24.12 -3.22 6.37
N PHE A 11 24.46 -3.79 7.52
CA PHE A 11 23.53 -4.40 8.48
C PHE A 11 23.29 -3.40 9.61
N ALA A 12 22.05 -2.95 9.80
CA ALA A 12 21.64 -2.15 10.96
C ALA A 12 21.24 -3.10 12.10
N GLY A 13 22.05 -3.13 13.15
CA GLY A 13 21.81 -3.91 14.37
C GLY A 13 20.82 -3.24 15.31
N ILE A 14 19.88 -4.03 15.81
CA ILE A 14 18.98 -3.70 16.93
C ILE A 14 19.55 -4.39 18.19
N THR A 15 19.83 -3.60 19.22
CA THR A 15 19.90 -3.96 20.65
C THR A 15 19.93 -2.63 21.40
N GLY A 16 19.28 -2.36 22.53
CA GLY A 16 18.60 -3.17 23.52
C GLY A 16 18.22 -2.24 24.69
N ILE A 17 17.26 -2.72 25.48
CA ILE A 17 16.59 -2.13 26.64
C ILE A 17 17.55 -1.74 27.78
N SER A 18 17.31 -0.63 28.50
CA SER A 18 17.17 -0.63 29.98
C SER A 18 16.97 0.74 30.67
N PHE A 19 15.94 0.76 31.52
CA PHE A 19 15.84 1.22 32.90
C PHE A 19 16.18 2.66 33.36
N ALA A 20 15.20 3.20 34.09
CA ALA A 20 15.13 4.45 34.82
C ALA A 20 16.14 4.58 35.96
N GLN A 21 16.48 5.82 36.32
CA GLN A 21 16.37 6.33 37.70
C GLN A 21 16.07 7.84 37.68
N ASN A 22 15.05 8.22 38.45
CA ASN A 22 14.64 9.59 38.74
C ASN A 22 15.29 9.99 40.07
N THR A 23 16.06 11.07 40.09
CA THR A 23 16.64 11.63 41.32
C THR A 23 16.28 13.11 41.40
N SER A 24 15.34 13.40 42.29
CA SER A 24 14.95 14.74 42.71
C SER A 24 15.82 15.20 43.87
N ILE A 25 16.51 16.35 43.76
CA ILE A 25 16.78 17.30 44.88
C ILE A 25 17.06 18.68 44.25
N GLY A 26 16.44 19.75 44.76
CA GLY A 26 16.72 21.12 44.34
C GLY A 26 15.90 22.19 45.06
N THR A 27 16.27 22.44 46.31
CA THR A 27 15.77 23.42 47.29
C THR A 27 15.98 24.90 46.88
N ALA A 28 15.24 25.80 47.55
CA ALA A 28 15.45 27.26 47.73
C ALA A 28 14.72 28.19 46.73
N ALA A 29 14.14 29.35 47.08
CA ALA A 29 13.96 30.10 48.33
C ALA A 29 12.87 31.17 48.12
N LEU A 30 12.33 31.68 49.22
CA LEU A 30 11.28 32.71 49.34
C LEU A 30 11.80 34.16 49.25
N ARG A 31 10.83 35.07 48.99
CA ARG A 31 10.68 36.50 49.39
C ARG A 31 10.84 37.60 48.29
N PRO A 32 10.23 38.81 48.43
CA PRO A 32 8.81 39.11 48.18
C PRO A 32 8.56 40.37 47.28
N GLU A 33 7.26 40.62 47.01
CA GLU A 33 6.55 41.90 46.70
C GLU A 33 7.18 42.95 45.78
N GLN A 34 6.42 43.41 44.79
CA GLN A 34 6.00 44.83 44.68
C GLN A 34 4.70 44.98 43.88
N ARG A 35 3.80 45.82 44.42
CA ARG A 35 2.57 46.36 43.81
C ARG A 35 2.94 47.41 42.76
N ALA A 36 2.30 47.37 41.59
CA ALA A 36 2.03 48.57 40.81
C ALA A 36 0.73 48.40 40.00
N SER A 37 -0.04 49.48 40.03
CA SER A 37 -1.39 49.68 39.50
C SER A 37 -1.44 49.93 37.99
N GLY A 38 -2.52 49.45 37.36
CA GLY A 38 -3.27 50.16 36.33
C GLY A 38 -2.62 50.43 34.96
N SER A 39 -3.12 49.78 33.92
CA SER A 39 -3.87 50.45 32.85
C SER A 39 -4.20 49.48 31.71
N SER A 40 -5.40 49.69 31.19
CA SER A 40 -6.01 49.02 30.06
C SER A 40 -5.25 49.23 28.74
N SER A 41 -4.97 48.15 28.03
CA SER A 41 -5.15 48.13 26.57
C SER A 41 -5.47 46.71 26.12
N ALA A 42 -6.67 46.57 25.57
CA ALA A 42 -7.16 45.37 24.90
C ALA A 42 -6.37 45.16 23.60
N GLY A 43 -5.96 43.93 23.34
CA GLY A 43 -5.32 43.56 22.07
C GLY A 43 -4.51 42.27 22.09
N GLY A 44 -4.90 41.28 22.91
CA GLY A 44 -4.27 39.96 22.90
C GLY A 44 -5.18 38.96 22.18
N SER A 45 -5.02 38.84 20.86
CA SER A 45 -5.59 37.72 20.11
C SER A 45 -4.97 36.42 20.61
N VAL A 46 -5.71 35.63 21.39
CA VAL A 46 -5.34 34.25 21.70
C VAL A 46 -5.35 33.49 20.37
N PRO A 47 -4.22 32.96 19.88
CA PRO A 47 -4.26 32.13 18.69
C PRO A 47 -4.99 30.84 19.07
N LEU A 48 -6.13 30.60 18.44
CA LEU A 48 -6.76 29.28 18.45
C LEU A 48 -5.70 28.27 17.96
N PRO A 49 -5.51 27.12 18.64
CA PRO A 49 -4.64 26.08 18.11
C PRO A 49 -5.24 25.64 16.76
N GLN A 50 -4.52 25.93 15.68
CA GLN A 50 -4.79 25.36 14.37
C GLN A 50 -4.43 23.87 14.45
N VAL A 51 -5.35 23.06 14.95
CA VAL A 51 -5.29 21.62 14.74
C VAL A 51 -5.59 21.42 13.25
N SER A 52 -4.54 21.44 12.44
CA SER A 52 -4.59 20.96 11.07
C SER A 52 -4.74 19.44 11.11
N GLU A 53 -5.94 18.97 11.43
CA GLU A 53 -6.33 17.62 11.06
C GLU A 53 -6.52 17.65 9.54
N ALA A 54 -5.42 17.49 8.81
CA ALA A 54 -5.48 17.18 7.40
C ALA A 54 -6.40 15.96 7.27
N MET A 55 -7.57 16.15 6.66
CA MET A 55 -8.49 15.08 6.34
C MET A 55 -7.69 13.93 5.72
N PRO A 56 -7.89 12.66 6.14
CA PRO A 56 -7.15 11.57 5.55
C PRO A 56 -7.43 11.55 4.05
N THR A 57 -6.45 11.95 3.25
CA THR A 57 -6.54 11.92 1.78
C THR A 57 -6.66 10.46 1.38
N THR A 58 -7.88 10.03 1.10
CA THR A 58 -8.15 8.65 0.70
C THR A 58 -7.62 8.43 -0.70
N ASN A 59 -6.55 7.63 -0.80
CA ASN A 59 -5.92 7.32 -2.09
C ASN A 59 -6.37 5.97 -2.67
N LEU A 60 -7.01 5.13 -1.86
CA LEU A 60 -7.49 3.80 -2.23
C LEU A 60 -8.95 3.62 -1.85
N CYS A 61 -9.70 2.94 -2.70
CA CYS A 61 -11.04 2.49 -2.37
C CYS A 61 -11.29 1.07 -2.86
N ILE A 62 -12.12 0.34 -2.12
CA ILE A 62 -12.77 -0.86 -2.62
C ILE A 62 -13.83 -0.41 -3.62
N TYR A 63 -13.58 -0.64 -4.90
CA TYR A 63 -14.49 -0.25 -5.97
C TYR A 63 -15.63 -1.26 -6.13
N LYS A 64 -15.31 -2.55 -6.05
CA LYS A 64 -16.28 -3.63 -6.23
C LYS A 64 -15.87 -4.83 -5.40
N LEU A 65 -16.85 -5.49 -4.80
CA LEU A 65 -16.60 -6.68 -4.00
C LEU A 65 -17.73 -7.68 -4.18
N LYS A 66 -17.44 -8.95 -3.91
CA LYS A 66 -18.43 -10.03 -3.88
C LYS A 66 -18.04 -11.03 -2.81
N GLY A 67 -19.04 -11.53 -2.08
CA GLY A 67 -18.86 -12.55 -1.05
C GLY A 67 -18.44 -11.95 0.29
N THR A 68 -17.59 -12.67 1.02
CA THR A 68 -17.05 -12.24 2.31
C THR A 68 -15.74 -11.50 2.10
N VAL A 69 -15.79 -10.18 2.29
CA VAL A 69 -14.62 -9.30 2.34
C VAL A 69 -14.59 -8.65 3.70
N GLU A 70 -13.44 -8.67 4.35
CA GLU A 70 -13.23 -8.12 5.68
C GLU A 70 -12.04 -7.18 5.66
N VAL A 71 -12.14 -6.08 6.39
CA VAL A 71 -11.10 -5.09 6.54
C VAL A 71 -10.77 -4.94 8.02
N GLN A 72 -9.49 -5.03 8.34
CA GLN A 72 -8.95 -4.67 9.65
C GLN A 72 -8.26 -3.33 9.50
N SER A 73 -8.77 -2.32 10.19
CA SER A 73 -8.16 -0.98 10.14
C SER A 73 -6.81 -0.94 10.86
N ALA A 74 -5.93 -0.05 10.44
CA ALA A 74 -4.64 0.16 11.07
C ALA A 74 -4.76 0.29 12.61
N GLY A 75 -3.98 -0.52 13.34
CA GLY A 75 -3.95 -0.50 14.81
C GLY A 75 -5.16 -1.12 15.52
N ARG A 76 -6.17 -1.61 14.77
CA ARG A 76 -7.30 -2.37 15.34
C ARG A 76 -7.06 -3.87 15.21
N GLN A 77 -7.62 -4.64 16.14
CA GLN A 77 -7.58 -6.10 16.07
C GLN A 77 -8.84 -6.70 15.41
N ASP A 78 -9.94 -5.96 15.41
CA ASP A 78 -11.21 -6.45 14.89
C ASP A 78 -11.28 -6.42 13.36
N TRP A 79 -11.78 -7.51 12.80
CA TRP A 79 -12.11 -7.61 11.39
C TRP A 79 -13.54 -7.12 11.17
N ILE A 80 -13.71 -6.11 10.31
CA ILE A 80 -15.01 -5.57 9.96
C ILE A 80 -15.39 -6.13 8.59
N LYS A 81 -16.52 -6.84 8.52
CA LYS A 81 -17.04 -7.30 7.24
C LYS A 81 -17.57 -6.13 6.42
N THR A 82 -17.05 -5.99 5.20
CA THR A 82 -17.39 -4.92 4.27
C THR A 82 -18.23 -5.50 3.14
N SER A 83 -19.49 -5.05 3.05
CA SER A 83 -20.41 -5.42 1.96
C SER A 83 -20.60 -4.31 0.92
N LYS A 84 -20.05 -3.12 1.17
CA LYS A 84 -20.22 -1.90 0.38
C LYS A 84 -18.86 -1.34 -0.04
N PRO A 85 -18.76 -0.62 -1.17
CA PRO A 85 -17.57 0.16 -1.50
C PRO A 85 -17.17 1.04 -0.31
N SER A 86 -15.88 1.03 0.03
CA SER A 86 -15.35 1.76 1.18
C SER A 86 -13.95 2.29 0.88
N THR A 87 -13.53 3.28 1.65
CA THR A 87 -12.17 3.80 1.61
C THR A 87 -11.21 2.83 2.29
N LEU A 88 -9.94 2.88 1.88
CA LEU A 88 -8.86 2.13 2.49
C LEU A 88 -7.70 3.09 2.78
N ASN A 89 -7.08 2.92 3.93
CA ASN A 89 -5.99 3.75 4.42
C ASN A 89 -4.70 2.96 4.58
N GLU A 90 -3.60 3.69 4.79
CA GLU A 90 -2.32 3.09 5.17
C GLU A 90 -2.46 2.31 6.48
N GLY A 91 -1.89 1.11 6.49
CA GLY A 91 -1.94 0.17 7.61
C GLY A 91 -3.15 -0.77 7.59
N ASP A 92 -4.16 -0.54 6.75
CA ASP A 92 -5.32 -1.42 6.65
C ASP A 92 -4.95 -2.78 6.03
N ILE A 93 -5.64 -3.83 6.49
CA ILE A 93 -5.51 -5.19 5.98
C ILE A 93 -6.84 -5.64 5.41
N VAL A 94 -6.84 -6.09 4.16
CA VAL A 94 -8.00 -6.62 3.46
C VAL A 94 -7.87 -8.14 3.35
N ARG A 95 -8.92 -8.86 3.74
CA ARG A 95 -9.04 -10.32 3.63
C ARG A 95 -10.27 -10.69 2.81
N THR A 96 -10.12 -11.68 1.94
CA THR A 96 -11.22 -12.28 1.16
C THR A 96 -11.42 -13.74 1.56
N GLY A 97 -12.67 -14.14 1.74
CA GLY A 97 -13.04 -15.52 2.02
C GLY A 97 -13.17 -16.39 0.75
N LYS A 98 -13.70 -17.60 0.93
CA LYS A 98 -14.01 -18.53 -0.17
C LYS A 98 -15.08 -17.95 -1.10
N LYS A 99 -14.99 -18.22 -2.41
CA LYS A 99 -15.90 -17.71 -3.47
C LYS A 99 -16.09 -16.18 -3.42
N SER A 100 -15.09 -15.46 -2.94
CA SER A 100 -15.14 -14.01 -2.72
C SER A 100 -14.04 -13.30 -3.50
N PHE A 101 -14.24 -12.03 -3.82
CA PHE A 101 -13.20 -11.19 -4.39
C PHE A 101 -13.41 -9.73 -4.00
N CYS A 102 -12.33 -8.96 -4.04
CA CYS A 102 -12.33 -7.52 -3.83
C CYS A 102 -11.51 -6.85 -4.93
N GLU A 103 -12.06 -5.80 -5.54
CA GLU A 103 -11.43 -4.96 -6.54
C GLU A 103 -11.13 -3.61 -5.88
N ILE A 104 -9.85 -3.26 -5.82
CA ILE A 104 -9.34 -2.01 -5.27
C ILE A 104 -8.94 -1.11 -6.43
N LEU A 105 -9.41 0.13 -6.37
CA LEU A 105 -9.06 1.18 -7.31
C LEU A 105 -8.26 2.25 -6.57
N MET A 106 -7.15 2.64 -7.18
CA MET A 106 -6.26 3.68 -6.65
C MET A 106 -6.47 4.98 -7.44
N LYS A 107 -6.19 6.12 -6.80
CA LYS A 107 -6.39 7.45 -7.41
C LYS A 107 -5.51 7.71 -8.64
N ASP A 108 -4.41 6.98 -8.82
CA ASP A 108 -3.55 7.05 -10.00
C ASP A 108 -4.07 6.22 -11.20
N GLY A 109 -5.23 5.55 -11.05
CA GLY A 109 -5.81 4.65 -12.04
C GLY A 109 -5.25 3.23 -11.99
N THR A 110 -4.40 2.91 -11.01
CA THR A 110 -3.97 1.53 -10.76
C THR A 110 -5.15 0.71 -10.22
N TYR A 111 -5.27 -0.51 -10.74
CA TYR A 111 -6.32 -1.44 -10.37
C TYR A 111 -5.69 -2.70 -9.78
N ALA A 112 -6.24 -3.17 -8.66
CA ALA A 112 -5.87 -4.42 -8.04
C ALA A 112 -7.10 -5.28 -7.82
N ARG A 113 -6.99 -6.57 -8.11
CA ARG A 113 -8.01 -7.57 -7.82
C ARG A 113 -7.42 -8.59 -6.86
N ILE A 114 -8.09 -8.73 -5.72
CA ILE A 114 -7.81 -9.72 -4.69
C ILE A 114 -8.84 -10.83 -4.87
N ASP A 115 -8.40 -12.00 -5.29
CA ASP A 115 -9.28 -13.17 -5.49
C ASP A 115 -9.55 -13.86 -4.14
N GLU A 116 -10.22 -15.01 -4.15
CA GLU A 116 -10.63 -15.71 -2.92
C GLU A 116 -9.45 -16.14 -2.05
N ASN A 117 -9.70 -16.30 -0.75
CA ASN A 117 -8.72 -16.76 0.25
C ASN A 117 -7.40 -15.99 0.20
N SER A 118 -7.49 -14.67 0.11
CA SER A 118 -6.32 -13.80 -0.05
C SER A 118 -6.29 -12.73 1.03
N THR A 119 -5.07 -12.35 1.42
CA THR A 119 -4.85 -11.31 2.42
C THR A 119 -3.81 -10.32 1.90
N LEU A 120 -4.21 -9.04 1.85
CA LEU A 120 -3.38 -7.93 1.41
C LEU A 120 -3.33 -6.87 2.49
N LYS A 121 -2.14 -6.49 2.93
CA LYS A 121 -1.92 -5.31 3.76
C LYS A 121 -1.44 -4.14 2.91
N ILE A 122 -1.92 -2.94 3.25
CA ILE A 122 -1.52 -1.69 2.62
C ILE A 122 -0.47 -1.06 3.52
N ASP A 123 0.80 -1.08 3.12
CA ASP A 123 1.87 -0.50 3.93
C ASP A 123 2.04 1.00 3.68
N SER A 124 1.87 1.44 2.43
CA SER A 124 1.99 2.84 2.03
C SER A 124 1.10 3.12 0.81
N ALA A 125 0.50 4.30 0.80
CA ALA A 125 -0.48 4.72 -0.19
C ALA A 125 -0.41 6.24 -0.38
N LYS A 126 0.77 6.75 -0.74
CA LYS A 126 1.03 8.19 -0.85
C LYS A 126 0.95 8.65 -2.29
N ILE A 127 0.19 9.70 -2.53
CA ILE A 127 0.10 10.36 -3.82
C ILE A 127 0.21 11.86 -3.58
N SER A 128 1.21 12.47 -4.20
CA SER A 128 1.38 13.92 -4.30
C SER A 128 1.65 14.30 -5.76
N SER A 129 1.78 15.60 -6.02
CA SER A 129 2.16 16.12 -7.34
C SER A 129 3.54 15.62 -7.78
N GLU A 130 4.43 15.31 -6.84
CA GLU A 130 5.83 14.99 -7.07
C GLU A 130 6.18 13.51 -6.86
N GLU A 131 5.49 12.84 -5.93
CA GLU A 131 5.75 11.45 -5.53
C GLU A 131 4.49 10.60 -5.62
N ARG A 132 4.64 9.37 -6.10
CA ARG A 132 3.61 8.32 -5.98
C ARG A 132 4.26 7.10 -5.39
N ASN A 133 3.85 6.72 -4.19
CA ASN A 133 4.49 5.64 -3.45
C ASN A 133 3.43 4.68 -2.91
N PHE A 134 3.33 3.54 -3.57
CA PHE A 134 2.47 2.43 -3.17
C PHE A 134 3.32 1.24 -2.76
N SER A 135 3.11 0.77 -1.53
CA SER A 135 3.70 -0.45 -1.01
C SER A 135 2.60 -1.32 -0.46
N PHE A 136 2.50 -2.54 -0.98
CA PHE A 136 1.57 -3.55 -0.52
C PHE A 136 2.33 -4.75 0.03
N ASN A 137 1.75 -5.43 1.00
CA ASN A 137 2.24 -6.69 1.51
C ASN A 137 1.18 -7.78 1.27
N ALA A 138 1.41 -8.58 0.24
CA ALA A 138 0.57 -9.72 -0.11
C ALA A 138 1.03 -10.92 0.72
N LEU A 139 0.27 -11.19 1.78
CA LEU A 139 0.60 -12.22 2.77
C LEU A 139 0.26 -13.63 2.26
N PHE A 140 -0.87 -13.76 1.57
CA PHE A 140 -1.35 -15.05 1.07
C PHE A 140 -2.38 -14.86 -0.05
N GLY A 141 -2.50 -15.88 -0.89
CA GLY A 141 -3.56 -16.00 -1.89
C GLY A 141 -3.16 -15.48 -3.26
N LYS A 142 -4.14 -15.03 -4.04
CA LYS A 142 -3.94 -14.65 -5.43
C LYS A 142 -4.40 -13.23 -5.69
N LEU A 143 -3.48 -12.47 -6.29
CA LEU A 143 -3.70 -11.06 -6.59
C LEU A 143 -3.31 -10.77 -8.04
N MET A 144 -4.10 -9.92 -8.67
CA MET A 144 -3.84 -9.42 -10.02
C MET A 144 -3.76 -7.90 -9.97
N PHE A 145 -2.76 -7.33 -10.62
CA PHE A 145 -2.51 -5.91 -10.65
C PHE A 145 -2.41 -5.42 -12.09
N MET A 146 -3.06 -4.29 -12.36
CA MET A 146 -2.92 -3.52 -13.59
C MET A 146 -2.44 -2.13 -13.20
N VAL A 147 -1.11 -1.97 -13.14
CA VAL A 147 -0.47 -0.76 -12.64
C VAL A 147 -0.41 0.30 -13.73
N SER A 148 -0.85 1.51 -13.39
CA SER A 148 -0.79 2.65 -14.30
C SER A 148 0.66 3.03 -14.59
N LYS A 149 0.97 3.42 -15.82
CA LYS A 149 2.34 3.84 -16.19
C LYS A 149 2.65 5.17 -15.51
N PHE A 150 3.71 5.20 -14.71
CA PHE A 150 4.15 6.43 -14.04
C PHE A 150 4.72 7.42 -15.06
N LYS A 151 4.27 8.68 -14.99
CA LYS A 151 4.80 9.79 -15.79
C LYS A 151 6.02 10.47 -15.14
N THR A 152 6.18 10.32 -13.82
CA THR A 152 7.24 10.96 -13.03
C THR A 152 8.28 9.92 -12.59
N ASN A 153 9.56 10.30 -12.55
CA ASN A 153 10.64 9.40 -12.15
C ASN A 153 10.62 9.05 -10.66
N ASN A 154 9.98 9.85 -9.82
CA ASN A 154 9.92 9.62 -8.36
C ASN A 154 8.69 8.79 -7.94
N SER A 155 8.30 7.80 -8.75
CA SER A 155 7.17 6.92 -8.44
C SER A 155 7.65 5.50 -8.15
N LYS A 156 7.13 4.90 -7.07
CA LYS A 156 7.44 3.55 -6.61
C LYS A 156 6.16 2.77 -6.44
N PHE A 157 6.13 1.56 -7.00
CA PHE A 157 5.09 0.58 -6.75
C PHE A 157 5.75 -0.75 -6.41
N GLN A 158 5.49 -1.24 -5.21
CA GLN A 158 6.10 -2.46 -4.71
C GLN A 158 5.03 -3.38 -4.10
N VAL A 159 5.15 -4.66 -4.37
CA VAL A 159 4.39 -5.71 -3.70
C VAL A 159 5.35 -6.64 -3.00
N ARG A 160 5.36 -6.58 -1.67
CA ARG A 160 6.12 -7.45 -0.79
C ARG A 160 5.34 -8.72 -0.55
N THR A 161 6.06 -9.83 -0.50
CA THR A 161 5.56 -11.14 -0.14
C THR A 161 6.54 -11.76 0.85
N PRO A 162 6.17 -12.82 1.58
CA PRO A 162 7.09 -13.49 2.49
C PRO A 162 8.38 -14.01 1.83
N ALA A 163 8.34 -14.30 0.52
CA ALA A 163 9.48 -14.89 -0.21
C ALA A 163 10.22 -13.88 -1.10
N ALA A 164 9.59 -12.79 -1.55
CA ALA A 164 10.18 -11.86 -2.50
C ALA A 164 9.53 -10.46 -2.46
N VAL A 165 10.22 -9.48 -3.04
CA VAL A 165 9.71 -8.14 -3.30
C VAL A 165 9.57 -7.94 -4.81
N CYS A 166 8.38 -7.57 -5.26
CA CYS A 166 8.09 -7.28 -6.66
C CYS A 166 8.07 -5.76 -6.87
N ALA A 167 9.03 -5.20 -7.60
CA ALA A 167 9.04 -3.80 -8.00
C ALA A 167 8.44 -3.65 -9.41
N VAL A 168 7.45 -2.77 -9.53
CA VAL A 168 6.58 -2.68 -10.70
C VAL A 168 6.70 -1.33 -11.37
N ARG A 169 6.82 -1.32 -12.70
CA ARG A 169 6.77 -0.08 -13.49
C ARG A 169 5.82 -0.23 -14.68
N GLY A 170 4.55 0.10 -14.45
CA GLY A 170 3.52 0.14 -15.49
C GLY A 170 3.27 -1.23 -16.11
N THR A 171 2.86 -2.18 -15.27
CA THR A 171 2.87 -3.62 -15.58
C THR A 171 1.50 -4.22 -15.27
N GLU A 172 1.07 -5.14 -16.13
CA GLU A 172 -0.04 -6.06 -15.87
C GLU A 172 0.54 -7.40 -15.45
N PHE A 173 0.27 -7.82 -14.21
CA PHE A 173 0.85 -9.05 -13.66
C PHE A 173 -0.09 -9.69 -12.63
N ALA A 174 0.15 -10.96 -12.33
CA ALA A 174 -0.49 -11.65 -11.23
C ALA A 174 0.55 -12.31 -10.32
N ILE A 175 0.25 -12.36 -9.04
CA ILE A 175 1.04 -13.08 -8.04
C ILE A 175 0.15 -14.09 -7.32
N ILE A 176 0.73 -15.24 -7.04
CA ILE A 176 0.15 -16.28 -6.21
C ILE A 176 1.12 -16.55 -5.08
N VAL A 177 0.70 -16.23 -3.88
CA VAL A 177 1.47 -16.34 -2.66
C VAL A 177 0.95 -17.54 -1.87
N SER A 178 1.80 -18.54 -1.68
CA SER A 178 1.61 -19.61 -0.70
C SER A 178 2.43 -19.31 0.56
N SER A 179 2.39 -20.21 1.53
CA SER A 179 3.15 -20.09 2.78
C SER A 179 4.67 -20.05 2.59
N ASP A 180 5.17 -20.66 1.51
CA ASP A 180 6.60 -20.95 1.29
C ASP A 180 7.10 -20.50 -0.09
N ALA A 181 6.20 -20.01 -0.95
CA ALA A 181 6.54 -19.65 -2.31
C ALA A 181 5.67 -18.52 -2.83
N VAL A 182 6.23 -17.79 -3.80
CA VAL A 182 5.47 -16.88 -4.66
C VAL A 182 5.72 -17.24 -6.11
N ASN A 183 4.63 -17.32 -6.88
CA ASN A 183 4.70 -17.38 -8.33
C ASN A 183 4.19 -16.06 -8.91
N ALA A 184 5.06 -15.34 -9.61
CA ALA A 184 4.77 -14.06 -10.25
C ALA A 184 4.77 -14.21 -11.77
N GLY A 185 3.64 -13.94 -12.42
CA GLY A 185 3.50 -13.99 -13.88
C GLY A 185 3.29 -12.60 -14.46
N VAL A 186 4.05 -12.25 -15.51
CA VAL A 186 3.97 -10.94 -16.18
C VAL A 186 3.22 -11.08 -17.50
N PHE A 187 2.25 -10.19 -17.74
CA PHE A 187 1.41 -10.21 -18.95
C PHE A 187 1.71 -9.03 -19.88
N GLU A 188 1.99 -7.86 -19.33
CA GLU A 188 2.45 -6.67 -20.05
C GLU A 188 3.39 -5.85 -19.17
N GLY A 189 4.37 -5.18 -19.76
CA GLY A 189 5.33 -4.34 -19.05
C GLY A 189 6.52 -5.12 -18.51
N LYS A 190 7.12 -4.63 -17.42
CA LYS A 190 8.32 -5.21 -16.81
C LYS A 190 8.13 -5.37 -15.31
N LEU A 191 8.57 -6.49 -14.75
CA LEU A 191 8.48 -6.75 -13.31
C LEU A 191 9.86 -7.13 -12.80
N ALA A 192 10.40 -6.37 -11.84
CA ALA A 192 11.59 -6.79 -11.13
C ALA A 192 11.18 -7.59 -9.90
N VAL A 193 11.70 -8.81 -9.76
CA VAL A 193 11.50 -9.67 -8.59
C VAL A 193 12.83 -9.75 -7.86
N GLY A 194 12.84 -9.32 -6.60
CA GLY A 194 13.99 -9.29 -5.72
C GLY A 194 13.82 -10.19 -4.50
N THR A 195 14.91 -10.79 -4.08
CA THR A 195 15.10 -11.46 -2.79
C THR A 195 16.21 -10.73 -2.04
N GLU A 196 16.62 -11.22 -0.86
CA GLU A 196 17.76 -10.64 -0.14
C GLU A 196 19.09 -10.80 -0.91
N THR A 197 19.20 -11.83 -1.76
CA THR A 197 20.47 -12.22 -2.39
C THR A 197 20.55 -11.88 -3.87
N GLU A 198 19.40 -11.80 -4.57
CA GLU A 198 19.38 -11.54 -6.00
C GLU A 198 18.11 -10.82 -6.46
N GLU A 199 18.22 -10.15 -7.60
CA GLU A 199 17.12 -9.48 -8.30
C GLU A 199 17.12 -9.91 -9.77
N LYS A 200 15.93 -10.25 -10.30
CA LYS A 200 15.74 -10.64 -11.70
C LYS A 200 14.59 -9.86 -12.31
N GLU A 201 14.81 -9.34 -13.51
CA GLU A 201 13.77 -8.69 -14.31
C GLU A 201 13.02 -9.72 -15.15
N LEU A 202 11.70 -9.61 -15.16
CA LEU A 202 10.78 -10.44 -15.91
C LEU A 202 10.16 -9.64 -17.04
N ASN A 203 10.22 -10.22 -18.23
CA ASN A 203 9.60 -9.71 -19.44
C ASN A 203 8.16 -10.23 -19.57
N PRO A 204 7.34 -9.65 -20.46
CA PRO A 204 6.01 -10.18 -20.74
C PRO A 204 6.06 -11.66 -21.14
N ASP A 205 5.02 -12.41 -20.74
CA ASP A 205 4.88 -13.84 -21.01
C ASP A 205 5.90 -14.75 -20.31
N THR A 206 6.56 -14.22 -19.28
CA THR A 206 7.43 -14.98 -18.38
C THR A 206 6.83 -15.05 -16.98
N GLU A 207 7.29 -16.04 -16.21
CA GLU A 207 6.93 -16.16 -14.79
C GLU A 207 8.18 -16.48 -13.96
N ALA A 208 8.14 -16.12 -12.68
CA ALA A 208 9.15 -16.49 -11.71
C ALA A 208 8.53 -17.21 -10.53
N LEU A 209 9.13 -18.33 -10.16
CA LEU A 209 8.85 -19.03 -8.91
C LEU A 209 9.98 -18.72 -7.92
N VAL A 210 9.63 -18.11 -6.80
CA VAL A 210 10.54 -17.86 -5.70
C VAL A 210 10.06 -18.66 -4.51
N LYS A 211 10.94 -19.48 -3.94
CA LYS A 211 10.69 -20.16 -2.67
C LYS A 211 11.44 -19.42 -1.57
N SER A 212 10.88 -19.33 -0.37
CA SER A 212 11.53 -18.67 0.76
C SER A 212 12.95 -19.24 0.99
N GLY A 213 13.95 -18.36 0.98
CA GLY A 213 15.36 -18.72 1.17
C GLY A 213 16.03 -19.43 -0.01
N ARG A 214 15.42 -19.42 -1.21
CA ARG A 214 16.02 -19.98 -2.44
C ARG A 214 16.14 -18.92 -3.53
N GLU A 215 16.89 -19.29 -4.58
CA GLU A 215 16.97 -18.54 -5.82
C GLU A 215 15.61 -18.44 -6.53
N ILE A 216 15.43 -17.33 -7.22
CA ILE A 216 14.39 -16.97 -8.18
C ILE A 216 14.56 -17.83 -9.43
N ALA A 217 13.68 -18.81 -9.59
CA ALA A 217 13.61 -19.63 -10.79
C ALA A 217 12.73 -18.93 -11.84
N VAL A 218 13.34 -18.38 -12.89
CA VAL A 218 12.64 -17.71 -13.98
C VAL A 218 12.34 -18.70 -15.11
N ALA A 219 11.07 -18.79 -15.49
CA ALA A 219 10.62 -19.56 -16.64
C ALA A 219 10.34 -18.63 -17.83
N ALA A 220 10.89 -18.98 -18.99
CA ALA A 220 10.72 -18.22 -20.24
C ALA A 220 9.30 -18.28 -20.84
N ARG A 221 8.38 -19.03 -20.22
CA ARG A 221 7.00 -19.20 -20.66
C ARG A 221 6.08 -19.32 -19.45
N LEU A 222 4.88 -18.73 -19.56
CA LEU A 222 3.82 -18.90 -18.56
C LEU A 222 3.39 -20.37 -18.42
N SER A 223 3.24 -20.82 -17.19
CA SER A 223 2.55 -22.06 -16.83
C SER A 223 1.10 -22.04 -17.32
N MET A 224 0.46 -23.21 -17.41
CA MET A 224 -0.97 -23.29 -17.74
C MET A 224 -1.83 -22.51 -16.75
N LEU A 225 -1.41 -22.46 -15.48
CA LEU A 225 -2.06 -21.65 -14.45
C LEU A 225 -1.96 -20.16 -14.79
N MET A 226 -0.74 -19.64 -15.05
CA MET A 226 -0.57 -18.22 -15.36
C MET A 226 -1.17 -17.81 -16.70
N LYS A 227 -1.27 -18.73 -17.68
CA LYS A 227 -2.05 -18.48 -18.92
C LYS A 227 -3.53 -18.23 -18.63
N LYS A 228 -4.13 -18.95 -17.68
CA LYS A 228 -5.52 -18.71 -17.25
C LYS A 228 -5.65 -17.34 -16.57
N GLU A 229 -4.68 -16.95 -15.76
CA GLU A 229 -4.66 -15.61 -15.14
C GLU A 229 -4.44 -14.50 -16.16
N LYS A 230 -3.56 -14.70 -17.16
CA LYS A 230 -3.41 -13.78 -18.31
C LYS A 230 -4.74 -13.59 -19.02
N GLN A 231 -5.45 -14.68 -19.32
CA GLN A 231 -6.76 -14.61 -19.98
C GLN A 231 -7.80 -13.85 -19.14
N ARG A 232 -7.79 -14.03 -17.81
CA ARG A 232 -8.63 -13.24 -16.90
C ARG A 232 -8.26 -11.76 -16.92
N CYS A 233 -6.97 -11.45 -16.89
CA CYS A 233 -6.43 -10.09 -16.99
C CYS A 233 -6.93 -9.42 -18.30
N MET A 234 -6.78 -10.09 -19.44
CA MET A 234 -7.23 -9.58 -20.73
C MET A 234 -8.74 -9.29 -20.77
N LYS A 235 -9.57 -10.14 -20.15
CA LYS A 235 -11.03 -9.91 -20.08
C LYS A 235 -11.40 -8.70 -19.21
N LEU A 236 -10.62 -8.44 -18.15
CA LEU A 236 -10.85 -7.31 -17.25
C LEU A 236 -10.31 -5.99 -17.82
N ARG A 237 -9.33 -6.05 -18.73
CA ARG A 237 -8.62 -4.88 -19.26
C ARG A 237 -9.56 -3.80 -19.79
N ALA A 238 -10.53 -4.14 -20.65
CA ALA A 238 -11.47 -3.17 -21.21
C ALA A 238 -12.34 -2.49 -20.13
N TYR A 239 -12.72 -3.24 -19.09
CA TYR A 239 -13.47 -2.71 -17.96
C TYR A 239 -12.62 -1.76 -17.10
N VAL A 240 -11.36 -2.13 -16.84
CA VAL A 240 -10.42 -1.29 -16.09
C VAL A 240 -10.12 0.00 -16.85
N GLU A 241 -9.90 -0.09 -18.16
CA GLU A 241 -9.62 1.10 -18.98
C GLU A 241 -10.80 2.06 -19.01
N LYS A 242 -12.03 1.56 -19.18
CA LYS A 242 -13.24 2.37 -19.06
C LYS A 242 -13.39 3.03 -17.68
N THR A 243 -12.91 2.37 -16.62
CA THR A 243 -12.91 2.92 -15.26
C THR A 243 -11.85 4.02 -15.12
N ARG A 244 -10.67 3.86 -15.74
CA ARG A 244 -9.61 4.88 -15.80
C ARG A 244 -10.05 6.11 -16.59
N GLU A 245 -10.74 5.95 -17.71
CA GLU A 245 -11.29 7.06 -18.48
C GLU A 245 -12.25 7.89 -17.63
N ARG A 246 -13.13 7.24 -16.84
CA ARG A 246 -14.03 7.94 -15.91
C ARG A 246 -13.28 8.71 -14.81
N LEU A 247 -12.19 8.14 -14.29
CA LEU A 247 -11.30 8.81 -13.33
C LEU A 247 -10.62 10.03 -13.96
N ALA A 248 -10.08 9.88 -15.18
CA ALA A 248 -9.36 10.95 -15.87
C ALA A 248 -10.27 12.13 -16.24
N ASN A 249 -11.52 11.85 -16.60
CA ASN A 249 -12.51 12.88 -16.94
C ASN A 249 -13.06 13.62 -15.71
N ARG A 250 -12.83 13.12 -14.49
CA ARG A 250 -13.37 13.70 -13.25
C ARG A 250 -12.37 13.51 -12.11
N GLN A 251 -11.60 14.55 -11.81
CA GLN A 251 -10.56 14.57 -10.77
C GLN A 251 -11.08 14.08 -9.40
N ASP A 252 -12.35 14.36 -9.10
CA ASP A 252 -13.03 13.98 -7.86
C ASP A 252 -13.86 12.69 -8.01
N TYR A 253 -13.64 11.85 -9.02
CA TYR A 253 -14.48 10.67 -9.25
C TYR A 253 -14.47 9.69 -8.08
N ILE A 254 -13.31 9.47 -7.42
CA ILE A 254 -13.25 8.60 -6.24
C ILE A 254 -14.10 9.19 -5.13
N ASP A 255 -13.91 10.48 -4.82
CA ASP A 255 -14.64 11.19 -3.76
C ASP A 255 -16.14 11.28 -4.08
N SER A 256 -16.51 11.55 -5.33
CA SER A 256 -17.89 11.56 -5.81
C SER A 256 -18.52 10.17 -5.87
N TYR A 257 -17.78 9.12 -6.22
CA TYR A 257 -18.29 7.75 -6.26
C TYR A 257 -18.59 7.28 -4.85
N LEU A 258 -17.66 7.53 -3.93
CA LEU A 258 -17.86 7.27 -2.51
C LEU A 258 -19.04 8.08 -1.98
N ASN A 259 -19.10 9.39 -2.21
CA ASN A 259 -20.21 10.24 -1.77
C ASN A 259 -21.56 9.83 -2.36
N LEU A 260 -21.62 9.42 -3.64
CA LEU A 260 -22.85 8.97 -4.28
C LEU A 260 -23.31 7.60 -3.72
N VAL A 261 -22.37 6.71 -3.42
CA VAL A 261 -22.67 5.45 -2.71
C VAL A 261 -23.13 5.71 -1.27
N PHE A 262 -22.54 6.69 -0.58
CA PHE A 262 -22.97 7.09 0.77
C PHE A 262 -24.34 7.79 0.76
N LEU A 263 -24.61 8.67 -0.21
CA LEU A 263 -25.86 9.45 -0.33
C LEU A 263 -27.06 8.61 -0.81
N ASN A 264 -26.86 7.71 -1.77
CA ASN A 264 -27.93 6.80 -2.24
C ASN A 264 -28.27 5.69 -1.23
N MET A 265 -27.69 5.73 -0.02
CA MET A 265 -27.93 4.73 1.03
C MET A 265 -28.35 5.33 2.37
N ASN A 266 -28.69 6.62 2.40
CA ASN A 266 -29.36 7.30 3.52
C ASN A 266 -30.87 7.49 3.28
N TYR A 267 -31.48 6.72 2.37
CA TYR A 267 -32.92 6.61 2.16
C TYR A 267 -33.35 5.15 2.10
#